data_AF-A0A2D7SMG0-F1
#
_entry.id   AF-A0A2D7SMG0-F1
#
_cell.length_a   1.000
_cell.length_b   1.000
_cell.length_c   1.000
_cell.angle_alpha   90.00
_cell.angle_beta   90.00
_cell.angle_gamma   90.00
#
_symmetry.space_group_name_H-M   'P 1'
#
loop_
_entity.id
_entity.type
_entity.pdbx_description
1 polymer ?
#
loop_
_entity_poly.entity_id
_entity_poly.type
_entity_poly.pdbx_seq_one_letter_code
_entity_poly.pdbx_strand_id
1 'polypeptide(L)'
;MRIINSIPEFYEVRGFGEETMEQVTKNTYKYTDCGAWCATAHDDQCEVIGVKVGSIVEGSDAETQVYTIKFPFEIGEFWNALDEVENEASVLWKEANEGRATKKLTDLTY
;
A
#
# COMPACT_ATOMS: atom_id res chain seq x y z
N MET A 1 9.03 -21.81 0.73
CA MET A 1 8.84 -20.36 0.90
C MET A 1 10.13 -19.68 0.49
N ARG A 2 10.10 -18.61 -0.32
CA ARG A 2 11.31 -17.92 -0.79
C ARG A 2 11.56 -16.70 0.11
N ILE A 3 12.69 -16.73 0.81
CA ILE A 3 13.17 -15.63 1.65
C ILE A 3 13.85 -14.62 0.73
N ILE A 4 13.57 -13.34 0.96
CA ILE A 4 14.06 -12.20 0.21
C ILE A 4 14.99 -11.40 1.11
N ASN A 5 16.21 -11.16 0.66
CA ASN A 5 17.26 -10.47 1.41
C ASN A 5 17.65 -9.13 0.79
N SER A 6 17.17 -8.85 -0.42
CA SER A 6 17.56 -7.66 -1.18
C SER A 6 16.46 -7.22 -2.14
N ILE A 7 16.57 -5.98 -2.62
CA ILE A 7 15.63 -5.38 -3.56
C ILE A 7 15.61 -6.10 -4.92
N PRO A 8 16.75 -6.50 -5.53
CA PRO A 8 16.73 -7.29 -6.76
C PRO A 8 16.02 -8.64 -6.59
N GLU A 9 16.23 -9.33 -5.47
CA GLU A 9 15.50 -10.57 -5.15
C GLU A 9 14.01 -10.31 -5.04
N PHE A 10 13.60 -9.21 -4.42
CA PHE A 10 12.20 -8.82 -4.31
C PHE A 10 11.52 -8.68 -5.68
N TYR A 11 12.19 -8.03 -6.65
CA TYR A 11 11.67 -7.88 -8.00
C TYR A 11 11.50 -9.23 -8.71
N GLU A 12 12.50 -10.11 -8.60
CA GLU A 12 12.46 -11.43 -9.21
C GLU A 12 11.31 -12.28 -8.65
N VAL A 13 11.13 -12.24 -7.32
CA VAL A 13 10.11 -13.04 -6.64
C VAL A 13 8.70 -12.51 -6.84
N ARG A 14 8.54 -11.20 -7.05
CA ARG A 14 7.24 -10.62 -7.46
C ARG A 14 6.75 -11.18 -8.79
N GLY A 15 7.65 -11.53 -9.71
CA GLY A 15 7.30 -12.26 -10.94
C GLY A 15 6.61 -11.43 -12.02
N PHE A 16 6.63 -10.09 -11.92
CA PHE A 16 6.02 -9.19 -12.92
C PHE A 16 7.01 -8.62 -13.94
N GLY A 17 8.26 -9.09 -13.93
CA GLY A 17 9.31 -8.59 -14.85
C GLY A 17 9.75 -7.15 -14.54
N GLU A 18 9.61 -6.73 -13.28
CA GLU A 18 10.04 -5.42 -12.81
C GLU A 18 11.56 -5.40 -12.63
N GLU A 19 12.21 -4.29 -13.00
CA GLU A 19 13.66 -4.09 -12.85
C GLU A 19 13.98 -2.90 -11.94
N THR A 20 12.99 -2.05 -11.68
CA THR A 20 13.16 -0.83 -10.88
C THR A 20 12.01 -0.63 -9.89
N MET A 21 12.27 0.10 -8.81
CA MET A 21 11.25 0.39 -7.80
C MET A 21 10.12 1.23 -8.39
N GLU A 22 10.42 2.10 -9.36
CA GLU A 22 9.39 2.88 -10.07
C GLU A 22 8.39 1.97 -10.80
N GLN A 23 8.88 0.91 -11.47
CA GLN A 23 8.01 -0.06 -12.11
C GLN A 23 7.17 -0.83 -11.08
N VAL A 24 7.78 -1.20 -9.95
CA VAL A 24 7.06 -1.81 -8.82
C VAL A 24 5.96 -0.90 -8.29
N THR A 25 6.26 0.38 -8.02
CA THR A 25 5.27 1.35 -7.55
C THR A 25 4.14 1.49 -8.55
N LYS A 26 4.45 1.65 -9.83
CA LYS A 26 3.47 1.83 -10.90
C LYS A 26 2.58 0.61 -11.09
N ASN A 27 3.16 -0.58 -11.06
CA ASN A 27 2.40 -1.82 -11.17
C ASN A 27 1.52 -2.02 -9.95
N THR A 28 2.06 -1.80 -8.74
CA THR A 28 1.28 -1.88 -7.50
C THR A 28 0.07 -0.95 -7.60
N TYR A 29 0.28 0.33 -7.92
CA TYR A 29 -0.80 1.31 -8.10
C TYR A 29 -1.84 0.86 -9.12
N LYS A 30 -1.40 0.34 -10.27
CA LYS A 30 -2.29 -0.06 -11.38
C LYS A 30 -3.13 -1.31 -11.05
N TYR A 31 -2.60 -2.21 -10.24
CA TYR A 31 -3.23 -3.51 -9.97
C TYR A 31 -3.87 -3.61 -8.60
N THR A 32 -3.80 -2.57 -7.78
CA THR A 32 -4.59 -2.43 -6.55
C THR A 32 -5.81 -1.55 -6.76
N ASP A 33 -6.93 -1.89 -6.14
CA ASP A 33 -8.18 -1.12 -6.25
C ASP A 33 -8.10 0.24 -5.55
N CYS A 34 -7.25 0.33 -4.52
CA CYS A 34 -7.07 1.55 -3.75
C CYS A 34 -5.97 2.49 -4.28
N GLY A 35 -5.23 2.11 -5.33
CA GLY A 35 -4.08 2.88 -5.79
C GLY A 35 -2.90 2.85 -4.80
N ALA A 36 -2.57 1.68 -4.26
CA ALA A 36 -1.45 1.51 -3.35
C ALA A 36 -0.10 1.81 -4.03
N TRP A 37 0.84 2.33 -3.27
CA TRP A 37 2.22 2.56 -3.67
C TRP A 37 3.17 1.64 -2.89
N CYS A 38 4.32 1.38 -3.49
CA CYS A 38 5.41 0.62 -2.89
C CYS A 38 6.70 1.41 -3.04
N ALA A 39 7.56 1.43 -2.01
CA ALA A 39 8.84 2.11 -2.04
C ALA A 39 9.91 1.34 -1.22
N THR A 40 11.18 1.72 -1.36
CA THR A 40 12.25 1.22 -0.48
C THR A 40 12.09 1.76 0.94
N ALA A 41 12.33 0.90 1.92
CA ALA A 41 12.46 1.29 3.32
C ALA A 41 13.93 1.56 3.63
N HIS A 42 14.21 2.66 4.33
CA HIS A 42 15.55 3.06 4.73
C HIS A 42 15.64 3.21 6.25
N ASP A 43 16.81 2.95 6.82
CA ASP A 43 17.12 3.31 8.20
C ASP A 43 17.56 4.78 8.33
N ASP A 44 17.95 5.18 9.55
CA ASP A 44 18.42 6.53 9.87
C ASP A 44 19.73 6.90 9.14
N GLN A 45 20.44 5.90 8.59
CA GLN A 45 21.67 6.04 7.84
C GLN A 45 21.44 6.05 6.32
N CYS A 46 20.18 6.07 5.88
CA CYS A 46 19.75 5.97 4.48
C CYS A 46 20.05 4.62 3.82
N GLU A 47 20.39 3.58 4.58
CA GLU A 47 20.64 2.24 4.04
C GLU A 47 19.32 1.52 3.78
N VAL A 48 19.24 0.77 2.67
CA VAL A 48 18.01 0.05 2.31
C VAL A 48 17.86 -1.17 3.22
N ILE A 49 16.84 -1.12 4.08
CA ILE A 49 16.55 -2.20 5.03
C ILE A 49 15.37 -3.05 4.60
N GLY A 50 14.68 -2.72 3.51
CA GLY A 50 13.50 -3.46 3.06
C GLY A 50 12.61 -2.69 2.10
N VAL A 51 11.31 -2.99 2.15
CA VAL A 51 10.26 -2.32 1.37
C VAL A 51 9.18 -1.77 2.29
N LYS A 52 8.45 -0.77 1.82
CA LYS A 52 7.26 -0.24 2.49
C LYS A 52 6.12 -0.09 1.51
N VAL A 53 4.91 -0.34 1.98
CA VAL A 53 3.66 -0.25 1.22
C VAL A 53 2.67 0.63 1.96
N GLY A 54 1.85 1.34 1.20
CA GLY A 54 0.78 2.18 1.71
C GLY A 54 -0.11 2.65 0.56
N SER A 55 -1.16 3.39 0.88
CA SER A 55 -2.10 3.95 -0.10
C SER A 55 -2.63 5.30 0.35
N ILE A 56 -2.89 6.18 -0.64
CA ILE A 56 -3.55 7.47 -0.45
C ILE A 56 -4.98 7.30 -0.95
N VAL A 57 -5.97 7.55 -0.08
CA VAL A 57 -7.38 7.31 -0.40
C VAL A 57 -7.90 8.43 -1.29
N GLU A 58 -8.14 8.14 -2.57
CA GLU A 58 -8.61 9.13 -3.54
C GLU A 58 -9.95 9.76 -3.10
N GLY A 59 -10.00 11.10 -3.11
CA GLY A 59 -11.19 11.87 -2.70
C GLY A 59 -11.30 12.15 -1.19
N SER A 60 -10.30 11.72 -0.40
CA SER A 60 -10.14 12.02 1.02
C SER A 60 -8.74 12.58 1.29
N ASP A 61 -8.57 13.39 2.34
CA ASP A 61 -7.25 13.77 2.88
C ASP A 61 -6.75 12.69 3.87
N ALA A 62 -7.08 11.43 3.58
CA ALA A 62 -6.81 10.28 4.43
C ALA A 62 -5.82 9.34 3.73
N GLU A 63 -4.86 8.86 4.50
CA GLU A 63 -3.87 7.87 4.09
C GLU A 63 -4.00 6.63 4.97
N THR A 64 -3.70 5.48 4.38
CA THR A 64 -3.61 4.22 5.13
C THR A 64 -2.33 4.16 5.94
N GLN A 65 -2.27 3.25 6.90
CA GLN A 65 -1.04 2.92 7.59
C GLN A 65 0.03 2.47 6.59
N VAL A 66 1.26 2.98 6.79
CA VAL A 66 2.42 2.53 6.03
C VAL A 66 3.04 1.31 6.71
N TYR A 67 3.02 0.18 6.00
CA TYR A 67 3.62 -1.07 6.47
C TYR A 67 5.06 -1.15 5.99
N THR A 68 6.01 -1.29 6.91
CA THR A 68 7.43 -1.47 6.60
C THR A 68 7.84 -2.92 6.83
N ILE A 69 8.36 -3.55 5.80
CA ILE A 69 8.77 -4.96 5.78
C ILE A 69 10.28 -4.99 5.58
N LYS A 70 10.99 -5.40 6.63
CA LYS A 70 12.46 -5.38 6.66
C LYS A 70 13.04 -6.70 6.17
N PHE A 71 14.18 -6.65 5.50
CA PHE A 71 14.93 -7.85 5.17
C PHE A 71 15.48 -8.53 6.45
N PRO A 72 15.60 -9.87 6.45
CA PRO A 72 15.02 -10.79 5.47
C PRO A 72 13.51 -10.96 5.70
N PHE A 73 12.72 -11.06 4.62
CA PHE A 73 11.27 -11.32 4.70
C PHE A 73 10.82 -12.33 3.65
N GLU A 74 9.63 -12.87 3.83
CA GLU A 74 9.00 -13.78 2.87
C GLU A 74 8.01 -13.03 1.99
N ILE A 75 7.92 -13.39 0.71
CA ILE A 75 7.00 -12.69 -0.22
C ILE A 75 5.54 -12.68 0.26
N GLY A 76 5.13 -13.68 1.06
CA GLY A 76 3.80 -13.71 1.68
C GLY A 76 3.57 -12.53 2.64
N GLU A 77 4.59 -12.07 3.36
CA GLU A 77 4.50 -10.90 4.24
C GLU A 77 4.20 -9.63 3.45
N PHE A 78 4.77 -9.51 2.25
CA PHE A 78 4.45 -8.41 1.32
C PHE A 78 3.00 -8.45 0.86
N TRP A 79 2.52 -9.61 0.42
CA TRP A 79 1.14 -9.74 -0.04
C TRP A 79 0.13 -9.52 1.07
N ASN A 80 0.41 -10.01 2.28
CA ASN A 80 -0.44 -9.76 3.45
C ASN A 80 -0.50 -8.28 3.78
N ALA A 81 0.64 -7.58 3.80
CA ALA A 81 0.67 -6.13 4.06
C ALA A 81 -0.08 -5.34 2.99
N LEU A 82 0.01 -5.76 1.72
CA LEU A 82 -0.73 -5.12 0.63
C LEU A 82 -2.25 -5.30 0.78
N ASP A 83 -2.69 -6.50 1.16
CA ASP A 83 -4.11 -6.81 1.41
C ASP A 83 -4.66 -6.00 2.59
N GLU A 84 -3.88 -5.83 3.67
CA GLU A 84 -4.25 -4.95 4.79
C GLU A 84 -4.41 -3.48 4.34
N VAL A 85 -3.51 -2.98 3.48
CA VAL A 85 -3.63 -1.63 2.90
C VAL A 85 -4.90 -1.48 2.06
N GLU A 86 -5.23 -2.48 1.23
CA GLU A 86 -6.47 -2.42 0.44
C GLU A 86 -7.72 -2.42 1.31
N ASN A 87 -7.74 -3.27 2.34
CA ASN A 87 -8.83 -3.35 3.30
C ASN A 87 -9.00 -2.02 4.07
N GLU A 88 -7.92 -1.45 4.58
CA GLU A 88 -7.94 -0.16 5.29
C GLU A 88 -8.41 0.97 4.36
N ALA A 89 -7.89 1.04 3.14
CA ALA A 89 -8.31 2.04 2.16
C ALA A 89 -9.80 1.92 1.82
N SER A 90 -10.32 0.69 1.70
CA SER A 90 -11.75 0.44 1.45
C SER A 90 -12.63 0.95 2.59
N VAL A 91 -12.21 0.75 3.85
CA VAL A 91 -12.92 1.26 5.03
C VAL A 91 -12.91 2.78 5.03
N LEU A 92 -11.74 3.41 4.87
CA LEU A 92 -11.60 4.87 4.83
C LEU A 92 -12.41 5.50 3.70
N TRP A 93 -12.43 4.87 2.52
CA TRP A 93 -13.23 5.33 1.39
C TRP A 93 -14.73 5.27 1.70
N LYS A 94 -15.21 4.20 2.32
CA LYS A 94 -16.61 4.08 2.76
C LYS A 94 -16.96 5.13 3.81
N GLU A 95 -16.10 5.35 4.80
CA GLU A 95 -16.34 6.40 5.81
C GLU A 95 -16.41 7.80 5.18
N ALA A 96 -15.49 8.10 4.26
CA ALA A 96 -15.43 9.40 3.59
C ALA A 96 -16.63 9.66 2.65
N ASN A 97 -17.14 8.62 1.98
CA ASN A 97 -18.17 8.76 0.94
C ASN A 97 -19.58 8.36 1.42
N GLU A 98 -19.73 7.32 2.23
CA GLU A 98 -21.02 6.86 2.76
C GLU A 98 -21.38 7.60 4.06
N GLY A 99 -20.39 7.99 4.89
CA GLY A 99 -20.62 8.85 6.06
C GLY A 99 -21.13 10.25 5.71
N ARG A 100 -20.93 10.69 4.46
CA ARG A 100 -21.53 11.93 3.91
C ARG A 100 -22.97 11.77 3.45
N ALA A 101 -23.44 10.55 3.16
CA ALA A 101 -24.80 10.30 2.71
C ALA A 101 -25.83 10.45 3.85
N THR A 102 -25.46 10.09 5.08
CA THR A 102 -26.34 10.22 6.26
C THR A 102 -26.45 11.65 6.79
N LYS A 103 -25.40 12.48 6.66
CA LYS A 103 -25.49 13.91 7.06
C LYS A 103 -26.37 14.76 6.14
N LYS A 104 -26.48 14.43 4.85
CA LYS A 104 -27.34 15.19 3.93
C LYS A 104 -28.84 14.98 4.14
N LEU A 105 -29.26 13.93 4.83
CA LEU A 105 -30.68 13.66 5.10
C LEU A 105 -31.20 14.30 6.39
N THR A 106 -30.35 14.67 7.34
CA THR A 106 -30.78 15.31 8.60
C THR A 106 -30.78 16.84 8.54
N ASP A 107 -30.08 17.46 7.59
CA ASP A 107 -30.00 18.92 7.46
C ASP A 107 -31.05 19.53 6.51
N LEU A 108 -32.03 18.74 6.03
CA LEU A 108 -33.12 19.19 5.15
C LEU A 108 -34.51 19.18 5.81
N THR A 109 -34.57 19.10 7.14
CA THR A 109 -35.84 19.25 7.89
C THR A 109 -35.83 20.50 8.76
N TYR A 110 -36.08 21.65 8.15
CA TYR A 110 -36.67 22.83 8.80
C TYR A 110 -37.53 23.61 7.80
#